data_AF-A0A561WF92-F1
#
_entry.id   AF-A0A561WF92-F1
#
_cell.length_a   1.000
_cell.length_b   1.000
_cell.length_c   1.000
_cell.angle_alpha   90.00
_cell.angle_beta   90.00
_cell.angle_gamma   90.00
#
_symmetry.space_group_name_H-M   'P 1'
#
loop_
_entity.id
_entity.type
_entity.pdbx_description
1 polymer ?
#
loop_
_entity_poly.entity_id
_entity_poly.type
_entity_poly.pdbx_seq_one_letter_code
_entity_poly.pdbx_strand_id
1 'polypeptide(L)'
;MSVPAAILPALCEHLAAFVDDSPEALVFTTPSGRPIWRGNLNKVIGWSTAVGKLGVPGLHFHDLRHTGNTIAARTGASTRELMARMGHDSAQAAMIYQHATSEADRAIAQAVSAAMKAERKKAKKPAAGSSDKAKSKGKKRG
;
A
#
# COMPACT_ATOMS: atom_id res chain seq x y z
N MET A 1 6.30 22.08 1.68
CA MET A 1 6.29 20.61 1.69
C MET A 1 5.88 20.17 3.09
N SER A 2 4.86 19.33 3.23
CA SER A 2 4.45 18.78 4.52
C SER A 2 5.03 17.37 4.71
N VAL A 3 5.38 17.02 5.95
CA VAL A 3 5.95 15.71 6.31
C VAL A 3 4.95 14.99 7.22
N PRO A 4 4.75 13.66 7.11
CA PRO A 4 3.82 12.95 7.99
C PRO A 4 4.20 13.08 9.46
N ALA A 5 3.23 13.39 10.33
CA ALA A 5 3.47 13.56 11.77
C ALA A 5 4.15 12.34 12.42
N ALA A 6 3.89 11.14 11.88
CA ALA A 6 4.49 9.90 12.35
C ALA A 6 6.02 9.85 12.27
N ILE A 7 6.67 10.60 11.37
CA ILE A 7 8.15 10.63 11.27
C ILE A 7 8.77 11.71 12.16
N LEU A 8 7.98 12.65 12.69
CA LEU A 8 8.50 13.79 13.46
C LEU A 8 9.36 13.36 14.66
N PRO A 9 8.96 12.36 15.49
CA PRO A 9 9.79 11.92 16.60
C PRO A 9 11.19 11.48 16.16
N ALA A 10 11.27 10.67 15.09
CA ALA A 10 12.55 10.20 14.55
C ALA A 10 13.40 11.33 13.96
N LEU A 11 12.77 12.32 13.31
CA LEU A 11 13.48 13.50 12.82
C LEU A 11 14.02 14.35 13.98
N CYS A 12 13.23 14.61 15.01
CA CYS A 12 13.67 15.37 16.18
C CYS A 12 14.84 14.68 16.90
N GLU A 13 14.74 13.37 17.11
CA GLU A 13 15.83 12.58 17.69
C GLU A 13 17.10 12.66 16.84
N HIS A 14 16.98 12.50 15.52
CA HIS A 14 18.11 12.59 14.61
C HIS A 14 18.77 13.96 14.61
N LEU A 15 17.97 15.04 14.55
CA LEU A 15 18.46 16.41 14.59
C LEU A 15 19.22 16.68 15.89
N ALA A 16 18.67 16.28 17.03
CA ALA A 16 19.30 16.49 18.34
C ALA A 16 20.60 15.69 18.52
N ALA A 17 20.69 14.49 17.94
CA ALA A 17 21.82 13.59 18.15
C ALA A 17 22.96 13.77 17.13
N PHE A 18 22.66 14.23 15.91
CA PHE A 18 23.60 14.17 14.79
C PHE A 18 23.78 15.47 14.01
N VAL A 19 23.05 16.53 14.33
CA VAL A 19 23.10 17.80 13.58
C VAL A 19 23.56 18.92 14.51
N ASP A 20 24.51 19.71 14.01
CA ASP A 20 25.06 20.87 14.70
C ASP A 20 24.06 22.05 14.68
N ASP A 21 24.18 22.98 15.62
CA ASP A 21 23.32 24.16 15.72
C ASP A 21 23.53 25.17 14.57
N SER A 22 24.57 24.99 13.75
CA SER A 22 24.80 25.80 12.56
C SER A 22 23.62 25.74 11.57
N PRO A 23 23.14 26.90 11.06
CA PRO A 23 22.10 26.94 10.03
C PRO A 23 22.47 26.22 8.72
N GLU A 24 23.76 26.08 8.45
CA GLU A 24 24.30 25.40 7.27
C GLU A 24 24.67 23.93 7.56
N ALA A 25 24.32 23.41 8.74
CA ALA A 25 24.58 22.03 9.10
C ALA A 25 23.83 21.05 8.18
N LEU A 26 24.55 20.06 7.69
CA LEU A 26 23.96 19.00 6.89
C LEU A 26 23.16 18.07 7.79
N VAL A 27 21.86 17.91 7.47
CA VAL A 27 20.97 17.03 8.23
C VAL A 27 21.42 15.56 8.14
N PHE A 28 21.87 15.11 6.96
CA PHE A 28 22.33 13.73 6.76
C PHE A 28 23.77 13.73 6.24
N THR A 29 24.65 13.05 6.97
CA THR A 29 26.08 12.95 6.65
C THR A 29 26.57 11.51 6.68
N THR A 30 27.75 11.28 6.13
CA THR A 30 28.50 10.05 6.38
C THR A 30 28.92 10.00 7.85
N PRO A 31 29.35 8.84 8.39
CA PRO A 31 29.89 8.75 9.75
C PRO A 31 31.07 9.71 10.04
N SER A 32 31.72 10.21 8.98
CA SER A 32 32.80 11.20 9.03
C SER A 32 32.33 12.66 8.87
N GLY A 33 31.03 12.93 8.91
CA GLY A 33 30.45 14.28 8.81
C GLY A 33 30.43 14.88 7.39
N ARG A 34 30.70 14.08 6.34
CA ARG A 34 30.72 14.57 4.95
C ARG A 34 29.36 14.42 4.27
N PRO A 35 29.06 15.19 3.21
CA PRO A 35 27.89 14.96 2.37
C PRO A 35 27.81 13.53 1.85
N ILE A 36 26.60 12.97 1.81
CA ILE A 36 26.35 11.65 1.22
C ILE A 36 26.23 11.80 -0.31
N TRP A 37 27.14 11.17 -1.04
CA TRP A 37 27.09 11.12 -2.51
C TRP A 37 26.22 9.98 -3.01
N ARG A 38 25.51 10.20 -4.12
CA ARG A 38 24.60 9.19 -4.73
C ARG A 38 25.26 7.83 -4.93
N GLY A 39 26.50 7.80 -5.44
CA GLY A 39 27.21 6.55 -5.71
C GLY A 39 27.56 5.73 -4.45
N ASN A 40 27.57 6.36 -3.27
CA ASN A 40 27.95 5.71 -2.01
C ASN A 40 26.77 5.53 -1.05
N LEU A 41 25.58 6.02 -1.39
CA LEU A 41 24.40 6.01 -0.51
C LEU A 41 24.11 4.61 0.04
N ASN A 42 23.98 3.61 -0.85
CA ASN A 42 23.65 2.24 -0.46
C ASN A 42 24.65 1.64 0.54
N LYS A 43 25.93 1.99 0.41
CA LYS A 43 26.97 1.52 1.33
C LYS A 43 26.89 2.25 2.67
N VAL A 44 26.72 3.58 2.64
CA VAL A 44 26.62 4.42 3.84
C VAL A 44 25.44 3.99 4.72
N ILE A 45 24.28 3.70 4.13
CA ILE A 45 23.07 3.30 4.86
C ILE A 45 23.00 1.79 5.16
N GLY A 46 24.01 1.00 4.74
CA GLY A 46 24.01 -0.45 4.93
C GLY A 46 22.85 -1.16 4.21
N TRP A 47 22.46 -0.69 3.02
CA TRP A 47 21.25 -1.12 2.32
C TRP A 47 21.20 -2.63 2.09
N SER A 48 22.31 -3.23 1.61
CA SER A 48 22.39 -4.67 1.35
C SER A 48 22.17 -5.50 2.62
N THR A 49 22.68 -5.04 3.76
CA THR A 49 22.46 -5.68 5.06
C THR A 49 21.00 -5.59 5.48
N ALA A 50 20.36 -4.44 5.30
CA ALA A 50 18.94 -4.26 5.61
C ALA A 50 18.05 -5.17 4.74
N VAL A 51 18.29 -5.20 3.43
CA VAL A 51 17.57 -6.07 2.49
C VAL A 51 17.77 -7.55 2.82
N GLY A 52 19.00 -7.94 3.18
CA GLY A 52 19.31 -9.31 3.60
C GLY A 52 18.55 -9.73 4.86
N LYS A 53 18.42 -8.84 5.85
CA LYS A 53 17.64 -9.10 7.07
C LYS A 53 16.13 -9.20 6.79
N LEU A 54 15.63 -8.44 5.83
CA LEU A 54 14.22 -8.47 5.43
C LEU A 54 13.87 -9.68 4.55
N GLY A 55 14.86 -10.33 3.94
CA GLY A 55 14.64 -11.48 3.05
C GLY A 55 13.97 -11.12 1.72
N VAL A 56 14.12 -9.86 1.26
CA VAL A 56 13.50 -9.36 0.02
C VAL A 56 14.57 -9.10 -1.04
N PRO A 57 15.16 -10.14 -1.65
CA PRO A 57 16.25 -9.96 -2.61
C PRO A 57 15.80 -9.10 -3.80
N GLY A 58 16.69 -8.22 -4.27
CA GLY A 58 16.43 -7.35 -5.42
C GLY A 58 15.71 -6.04 -5.11
N LEU A 59 15.42 -5.74 -3.83
CA LEU A 59 14.87 -4.44 -3.44
C LEU A 59 15.94 -3.34 -3.52
N HIS A 60 15.70 -2.31 -4.33
CA HIS A 60 16.57 -1.15 -4.49
C HIS A 60 16.08 0.02 -3.62
N PHE A 61 16.99 0.90 -3.22
CA PHE A 61 16.61 2.09 -2.43
C PHE A 61 15.58 2.97 -3.15
N HIS A 62 15.66 3.06 -4.48
CA HIS A 62 14.69 3.83 -5.28
C HIS A 62 13.26 3.25 -5.24
N ASP A 63 13.11 1.95 -4.96
CA ASP A 63 11.80 1.31 -4.84
C ASP A 63 11.00 1.85 -3.65
N LEU A 64 11.68 2.43 -2.64
CA LEU A 64 11.02 3.14 -1.54
C LEU A 64 10.30 4.40 -2.02
N ARG A 65 10.89 5.12 -2.99
CA ARG A 65 10.24 6.28 -3.61
C ARG A 65 9.01 5.85 -4.41
N HIS A 66 9.12 4.78 -5.20
CA HIS A 66 7.98 4.21 -5.92
C HIS A 66 6.84 3.79 -4.96
N THR A 67 7.20 3.16 -3.85
CA THR A 67 6.25 2.77 -2.80
C THR A 67 5.56 4.01 -2.20
N GLY A 68 6.33 5.02 -1.81
CA GLY A 68 5.78 6.28 -1.27
C GLY A 68 4.83 6.99 -2.24
N ASN A 69 5.17 7.03 -3.53
CA ASN A 69 4.33 7.63 -4.57
C ASN A 69 3.04 6.83 -4.79
N THR A 70 3.13 5.50 -4.78
CA THR A 70 1.96 4.62 -4.89
C THR A 70 1.03 4.79 -3.69
N ILE A 71 1.57 4.89 -2.46
CA ILE A 71 0.79 5.15 -1.25
C ILE A 71 0.10 6.52 -1.35
N ALA A 72 0.81 7.56 -1.79
CA ALA A 72 0.23 8.89 -1.97
C ALA A 72 -0.87 8.90 -3.04
N ALA A 73 -0.71 8.18 -4.14
CA ALA A 73 -1.74 8.07 -5.18
C ALA A 73 -3.00 7.35 -4.69
N ARG A 74 -2.87 6.45 -3.71
CA ARG A 74 -3.99 5.74 -3.08
C ARG A 74 -4.81 6.60 -2.12
N THR A 75 -4.32 7.75 -1.68
CA THR A 75 -5.08 8.64 -0.78
C THR A 75 -6.12 9.49 -1.51
N GLY A 76 -6.31 9.29 -2.83
CA GLY A 76 -7.21 10.09 -3.66
C GLY A 76 -6.65 11.47 -4.05
N ALA A 77 -5.34 11.68 -3.91
CA ALA A 77 -4.70 12.94 -4.29
C ALA A 77 -4.81 13.17 -5.81
N SER A 78 -5.13 14.39 -6.21
CA SER A 78 -5.20 14.79 -7.62
C SER A 78 -3.82 14.72 -8.30
N THR A 79 -3.80 14.71 -9.62
CA THR A 79 -2.54 14.62 -10.40
C THR A 79 -1.62 15.79 -10.06
N ARG A 80 -2.19 16.97 -9.87
CA ARG A 80 -1.47 18.19 -9.51
C ARG A 80 -0.81 18.09 -8.14
N GLU A 81 -1.53 17.55 -7.15
CA GLU A 81 -1.01 17.36 -5.79
C GLU A 81 0.07 16.28 -5.75
N LEU A 82 -0.09 15.20 -6.52
CA LEU A 82 0.94 14.18 -6.68
C LEU A 82 2.20 14.76 -7.32
N MET A 83 2.08 15.51 -8.42
CA MET A 83 3.24 16.14 -9.06
C MET A 83 3.98 17.09 -8.11
N ALA A 84 3.24 17.92 -7.35
CA ALA A 84 3.83 18.81 -6.36
C ALA A 84 4.56 18.05 -5.24
N ARG A 85 4.04 16.89 -4.82
CA ARG A 85 4.67 16.05 -3.79
C ARG A 85 5.87 15.26 -4.32
N MET A 86 5.80 14.78 -5.55
CA MET A 86 6.86 13.95 -6.14
C MET A 86 8.10 14.80 -6.45
N GLY A 87 7.92 16.03 -6.93
CA GLY A 87 9.02 16.94 -7.28
C GLY A 87 9.79 16.48 -8.52
N HIS A 88 9.89 17.34 -9.53
CA HIS A 88 10.52 17.10 -10.85
C HIS A 88 10.02 15.89 -11.67
N ASP A 89 9.05 15.12 -11.18
CA ASP A 89 8.39 14.05 -11.95
C ASP A 89 7.37 14.64 -12.95
N SER A 90 7.37 14.11 -14.17
CA SER A 90 6.48 14.57 -15.25
C SER A 90 5.02 14.18 -14.97
N ALA A 91 4.09 14.85 -15.66
CA ALA A 91 2.67 14.47 -15.61
C ALA A 91 2.46 12.99 -15.98
N GLN A 92 3.27 12.46 -16.89
CA GLN A 92 3.24 11.05 -17.29
C GLN A 92 3.59 10.11 -16.14
N ALA A 93 4.56 10.46 -15.29
CA ALA A 93 4.89 9.68 -14.10
C ALA A 93 3.72 9.67 -13.09
N ALA A 94 3.04 10.81 -12.90
CA ALA A 94 1.88 10.90 -12.01
C ALA A 94 0.70 10.02 -12.48
N MET A 95 0.45 9.98 -13.79
CA MET A 95 -0.62 9.17 -14.38
C MET A 95 -0.41 7.67 -14.16
N ILE A 96 0.84 7.18 -14.24
CA ILE A 96 1.17 5.76 -13.98
C ILE A 96 0.69 5.33 -12.59
N TYR A 97 0.95 6.15 -11.55
CA TYR A 97 0.53 5.81 -10.19
C TYR A 97 -0.98 5.92 -9.98
N GLN A 98 -1.64 6.90 -10.61
CA GLN A 98 -3.10 6.98 -10.54
C GLN A 98 -3.79 5.79 -11.21
N HIS A 99 -3.30 5.34 -12.36
CA HIS A 99 -3.85 4.16 -13.02
C HIS A 99 -3.72 2.90 -12.16
N ALA A 100 -2.59 2.73 -11.46
CA ALA A 100 -2.43 1.63 -10.50
C ALA A 100 -3.47 1.68 -9.35
N THR A 101 -3.86 2.88 -8.90
CA THR A 101 -4.95 3.04 -7.92
C THR A 101 -6.31 2.65 -8.51
N SER A 102 -6.62 3.13 -9.71
CA SER A 102 -7.89 2.82 -10.40
C SER A 102 -8.06 1.32 -10.66
N GLU A 103 -6.97 0.59 -10.92
CA GLU A 103 -7.01 -0.87 -11.04
C GLU A 103 -7.31 -1.56 -9.71
N ALA A 104 -6.73 -1.07 -8.60
CA ALA A 104 -7.03 -1.55 -7.26
C ALA A 104 -8.50 -1.30 -6.88
N ASP A 105 -9.03 -0.11 -7.18
CA ASP A 105 -10.44 0.23 -6.95
C ASP A 105 -11.38 -0.67 -7.75
N ARG A 106 -11.03 -0.96 -9.01
CA ARG A 106 -11.80 -1.89 -9.84
C ARG A 106 -11.80 -3.30 -9.26
N ALA A 107 -10.66 -3.77 -8.74
CA ALA A 107 -10.57 -5.08 -8.11
C ALA A 107 -11.44 -5.18 -6.85
N ILE A 108 -11.46 -4.12 -6.03
CA ILE A 108 -12.34 -4.02 -4.86
C ILE A 108 -13.81 -4.06 -5.28
N ALA A 109 -14.20 -3.25 -6.26
CA ALA A 109 -15.57 -3.23 -6.78
C ALA A 109 -16.02 -4.60 -7.32
N GLN A 110 -15.12 -5.32 -8.00
CA GLN A 110 -15.38 -6.69 -8.47
C GLN A 110 -15.56 -7.68 -7.31
N ALA A 111 -14.71 -7.61 -6.27
CA ALA A 111 -14.83 -8.45 -5.09
C ALA A 111 -16.14 -8.21 -4.33
N VAL A 112 -16.54 -6.94 -4.17
CA VAL A 112 -17.84 -6.56 -3.57
C VAL A 112 -19.00 -7.08 -4.42
N SER A 113 -18.93 -6.92 -5.74
CA SER A 113 -19.95 -7.44 -6.66
C SER A 113 -20.09 -8.97 -6.57
N ALA A 114 -18.96 -9.68 -6.47
CA ALA A 114 -18.95 -11.13 -6.30
C ALA A 114 -19.57 -11.57 -4.96
N ALA A 115 -19.23 -10.88 -3.85
CA ALA A 115 -19.81 -11.14 -2.54
C ALA A 115 -21.34 -10.89 -2.53
N MET A 116 -21.80 -9.79 -3.13
CA MET A 116 -23.22 -9.47 -3.27
C MET A 116 -23.99 -10.51 -4.09
N LYS A 117 -23.39 -11.03 -5.17
CA LYS A 117 -23.98 -12.12 -5.97
C LYS A 117 -24.05 -13.44 -5.19
N ALA A 118 -23.02 -13.76 -4.41
CA ALA A 118 -22.99 -14.95 -3.57
C ALA A 118 -24.10 -14.90 -2.49
N GLU A 119 -24.29 -13.74 -1.86
CA GLU A 119 -25.32 -13.55 -0.84
C GLU A 119 -26.73 -13.64 -1.43
N ARG A 120 -26.98 -13.01 -2.59
CA ARG A 120 -28.25 -13.17 -3.32
C ARG A 120 -28.53 -14.62 -3.71
N LYS A 121 -27.49 -15.39 -4.06
CA LYS A 121 -27.64 -16.82 -4.42
C LYS A 121 -27.96 -17.70 -3.20
N LYS A 122 -27.43 -17.36 -2.02
CA LYS A 122 -27.79 -17.99 -0.74
C LYS A 122 -29.23 -17.64 -0.31
N ALA A 123 -29.61 -16.37 -0.41
CA ALA A 123 -30.97 -15.92 -0.08
C ALA A 123 -32.05 -16.56 -0.98
N LYS A 124 -31.70 -16.92 -2.23
CA LYS A 124 -32.60 -17.61 -3.15
C LYS A 124 -32.74 -19.13 -2.87
N LYS A 125 -32.01 -19.68 -1.89
CA LYS A 125 -31.99 -21.10 -1.54
C LYS A 125 -32.16 -21.27 -0.01
N PRO A 126 -33.39 -21.11 0.52
CA PRO A 126 -34.10 -22.27 1.05
C PRO A 126 -35.64 -22.21 0.96
N ALA A 127 -36.27 -23.26 0.41
CA ALA A 127 -37.58 -23.82 0.79
C ALA A 127 -37.94 -24.98 -0.17
N ALA A 128 -37.25 -26.11 -0.05
CA ALA A 128 -37.71 -27.36 -0.68
C ALA A 128 -37.18 -28.54 0.15
N GLY A 129 -37.99 -29.03 1.09
CA GLY A 129 -37.65 -30.23 1.83
C GLY A 129 -38.43 -30.44 3.14
N SER A 130 -39.75 -30.59 3.07
CA SER A 130 -40.50 -31.40 4.04
C SER A 130 -41.82 -31.82 3.41
N SER A 131 -41.90 -33.06 2.92
CA SER A 131 -43.17 -33.76 2.77
C SER A 131 -43.00 -35.20 3.24
N ASP A 132 -43.72 -35.46 4.31
CA ASP A 132 -43.77 -36.67 5.10
C ASP A 132 -44.42 -37.83 4.32
N LYS A 133 -43.89 -39.04 4.49
CA LYS A 133 -44.36 -40.26 3.82
C LYS A 133 -45.55 -40.85 4.58
N ALA A 134 -46.77 -40.65 4.07
CA ALA A 134 -47.92 -41.51 4.41
C ALA A 134 -48.22 -42.47 3.24
N LYS A 135 -47.78 -43.73 3.41
CA LYS A 135 -47.92 -44.81 2.43
C LYS A 135 -49.31 -45.45 2.54
N SER A 136 -50.07 -45.41 1.45
CA SER A 136 -51.31 -46.15 1.20
C SER A 136 -51.18 -47.65 1.48
N LYS A 137 -52.17 -48.23 2.19
CA LYS A 137 -52.59 -49.62 2.05
C LYS A 137 -54.10 -49.67 1.94
N GLY A 138 -54.61 -49.91 0.74
CA GLY A 138 -56.01 -50.25 0.51
C GLY A 138 -56.35 -51.66 0.97
N LYS A 139 -57.59 -51.89 1.42
CA LYS A 139 -58.21 -53.22 1.44
C LYS A 139 -59.76 -53.17 1.56
N LYS A 140 -60.41 -53.46 0.43
CA LYS A 140 -61.58 -54.36 0.23
C LYS A 140 -62.95 -54.09 0.89
N ARG A 141 -63.94 -54.09 -0.02
CA ARG A 141 -65.24 -54.82 -0.02
C ARG A 141 -66.43 -54.21 0.72
N GLY A 142 -67.57 -54.22 0.04
CA GLY A 142 -68.92 -54.01 0.57
C GLY A 142 -69.82 -53.50 -0.51
#